data_AF-A0A1B7P713-F1
#
_entry.id   AF-A0A1B7P713-F1
#
_cell.length_a   1.000
_cell.length_b   1.000
_cell.length_c   1.000
_cell.angle_alpha   90.00
_cell.angle_beta   90.00
_cell.angle_gamma   90.00
#
_symmetry.space_group_name_H-M   'P 1'
#
loop_
_entity.id
_entity.type
_entity.pdbx_description
1 polymer ?
#
loop_
_entity_poly.entity_id
_entity_poly.type
_entity_poly.pdbx_seq_one_letter_code
_entity_poly.pdbx_strand_id
1 'polypeptide(L)'
;MATSNDQSGTGEASDCKGQGRPRGEAWTEEEEMWLVVTSMGPDSYKWLAQNIPAANGRTWISISSRLSQYRINGKIPQRWRSPDIKRTPDWEIKEDLEIIEWILHGKTKIDARVFVEANRSGEEIKRRSRFLMSHEEFAAIVYDTEESLRLELLRHDMAVAGPEKQAAYAALLHAEDNGERIILEALQRTRDGSVYEPSDWQEPTTY
;
A
#
# COMPACT_ATOMS: atom_id res chain seq x y z
N MET A 1 40.15 60.56 -2.58
CA MET A 1 41.11 59.45 -2.71
C MET A 1 41.22 58.74 -1.37
N ALA A 2 41.41 57.43 -1.42
CA ALA A 2 41.38 56.43 -0.34
C ALA A 2 41.65 56.91 1.10
N THR A 3 40.80 56.46 2.02
CA THR A 3 41.21 56.12 3.39
C THR A 3 40.63 54.75 3.74
N SER A 4 41.50 53.74 3.67
CA SER A 4 41.36 52.50 4.42
C SER A 4 41.35 52.84 5.90
N ASN A 5 40.54 52.14 6.68
CA ASN A 5 40.74 52.05 8.12
C ASN A 5 40.61 50.58 8.53
N ASP A 6 41.77 49.94 8.71
CA ASP A 6 41.92 48.71 9.46
C ASP A 6 41.61 49.01 10.93
N GLN A 7 40.69 48.25 11.52
CA GLN A 7 40.73 47.95 12.94
C GLN A 7 40.63 46.44 13.14
N SER A 8 41.75 45.87 13.57
CA SER A 8 41.82 44.56 14.21
C SER A 8 41.41 44.68 15.67
N GLY A 9 40.60 43.74 16.18
CA GLY A 9 40.16 43.72 17.57
C GLY A 9 39.30 42.50 17.90
N THR A 10 39.98 41.35 18.03
CA THR A 10 39.67 40.13 18.82
C THR A 10 38.33 40.05 19.56
N GLY A 11 37.59 38.97 19.33
CA GLY A 11 36.47 38.56 20.18
C GLY A 11 35.83 37.26 19.72
N GLU A 12 36.38 36.15 20.22
CA GLU A 12 35.72 34.86 20.46
C GLU A 12 35.01 34.15 19.29
N ALA A 13 35.62 33.02 18.92
CA ALA A 13 34.98 31.94 18.18
C ALA A 13 33.73 31.45 18.92
N SER A 14 32.54 31.85 18.47
CA SER A 14 31.35 31.05 18.70
C SER A 14 31.33 29.96 17.63
N ASP A 15 32.07 28.91 17.95
CA ASP A 15 32.05 27.61 17.31
C ASP A 15 30.61 27.08 17.42
N CYS A 16 29.75 27.52 16.48
CA CYS A 16 28.43 26.94 16.26
C CYS A 16 28.62 25.56 15.64
N LYS A 17 29.19 24.64 16.43
CA LYS A 17 28.99 23.21 16.26
C LYS A 17 27.50 22.98 16.47
N GLY A 18 26.74 23.21 15.40
CA GLY A 18 25.46 22.57 15.20
C GLY A 18 25.76 21.08 15.27
N GLN A 19 25.59 20.52 16.46
CA GLN A 19 25.64 19.10 16.71
C GLN A 19 24.69 18.49 15.70
N GLY A 20 25.25 17.89 14.65
CA GLY A 20 24.50 17.10 13.70
C GLY A 20 23.79 16.05 14.52
N ARG A 21 22.48 16.25 14.75
CA ARG A 21 21.62 15.18 15.24
C ARG A 21 21.91 13.98 14.34
N PRO A 22 22.07 12.77 14.89
CA PRO A 22 22.19 11.59 14.05
C PRO A 22 21.02 11.65 13.06
N ARG A 23 21.32 11.65 11.76
CA ARG A 23 20.27 11.37 10.77
C ARG A 23 19.69 10.04 11.23
N GLY A 24 18.42 10.05 11.63
CA GLY A 24 17.75 8.85 12.07
C GLY A 24 17.95 7.75 11.04
N GLU A 25 17.98 6.51 11.50
CA GLU A 25 18.20 5.33 10.67
C GLU A 25 17.33 5.37 9.39
N ALA A 26 17.86 4.88 8.28
CA ALA A 26 17.12 4.88 7.02
C ALA A 26 15.82 4.07 7.16
N TRP A 27 14.77 4.46 6.44
CA TRP A 27 13.54 3.67 6.39
C TRP A 27 13.76 2.44 5.53
N THR A 28 13.48 1.27 6.08
CA THR A 28 13.51 0.01 5.33
C THR A 28 12.22 -0.15 4.52
N GLU A 29 12.27 -0.97 3.46
CA GLU A 29 11.08 -1.25 2.64
C GLU A 29 9.97 -1.93 3.46
N GLU A 30 10.34 -2.79 4.41
CA GLU A 30 9.41 -3.42 5.35
C GLU A 30 8.71 -2.38 6.24
N GLU A 31 9.47 -1.45 6.84
CA GLU A 31 8.88 -0.35 7.61
C GLU A 31 7.96 0.53 6.76
N GLU A 32 8.35 0.83 5.51
CA GLU A 32 7.54 1.64 4.60
C GLU A 32 6.21 0.94 4.28
N MET A 33 6.27 -0.34 3.87
CA MET A 33 5.08 -1.11 3.49
C MET A 33 4.17 -1.33 4.69
N TRP A 34 4.72 -1.72 5.84
CA TRP A 34 3.97 -1.86 7.07
C TRP A 34 3.26 -0.55 7.43
N LEU A 35 3.95 0.59 7.31
CA LEU A 35 3.37 1.89 7.62
C LEU A 35 2.26 2.27 6.64
N VAL A 36 2.44 2.03 5.34
CA VAL A 36 1.39 2.28 4.32
C VAL A 36 0.15 1.48 4.65
N VAL A 37 0.28 0.17 4.83
CA VAL A 37 -0.86 -0.73 5.11
C VAL A 37 -1.54 -0.39 6.43
N THR A 38 -0.77 -0.35 7.52
CA THR A 38 -1.32 -0.21 8.87
C THR A 38 -1.95 1.17 9.07
N SER A 39 -1.42 2.21 8.42
CA SER A 39 -1.96 3.56 8.54
C SER A 39 -3.31 3.77 7.84
N MET A 40 -3.79 2.80 7.03
CA MET A 40 -5.20 2.74 6.61
C MET A 40 -6.16 2.59 7.80
N GLY A 41 -5.67 2.14 8.95
CA GLY A 41 -6.42 2.03 10.21
C GLY A 41 -6.55 3.34 10.99
N PRO A 42 -7.42 3.35 12.01
CA PRO A 42 -7.62 4.51 12.88
C PRO A 42 -6.47 4.71 13.89
N ASP A 43 -5.44 3.85 13.88
CA ASP A 43 -4.40 3.83 14.90
C ASP A 43 -3.62 5.14 15.00
N SER A 44 -3.45 5.64 16.22
CA SER A 44 -2.73 6.91 16.43
C SER A 44 -1.27 6.84 15.94
N TYR A 45 -0.66 7.99 15.59
CA TYR A 45 0.77 8.04 15.27
C TYR A 45 1.67 7.51 16.40
N LYS A 46 1.21 7.62 17.66
CA LYS A 46 1.91 7.07 18.83
C LYS A 46 1.88 5.54 18.83
N TRP A 47 0.72 4.96 18.55
CA TRP A 47 0.57 3.51 18.44
C TRP A 47 1.41 2.98 17.28
N LEU A 48 1.36 3.63 16.11
CA LEU A 48 2.19 3.25 14.96
C LEU A 48 3.69 3.26 15.29
N ALA A 49 4.16 4.29 16.00
CA ALA A 49 5.55 4.40 16.42
C ALA A 49 5.98 3.28 17.39
N GLN A 50 5.07 2.82 18.26
CA GLN A 50 5.33 1.76 19.24
C GLN A 50 5.33 0.35 18.64
N ASN A 51 4.63 0.15 17.51
CA ASN A 51 4.39 -1.16 16.92
C ASN A 51 5.09 -1.37 15.57
N ILE A 52 5.86 -0.38 15.09
CA ILE A 52 6.58 -0.52 13.84
C ILE A 52 7.61 -1.66 13.92
N PRO A 53 7.74 -2.49 12.87
CA PRO A 53 8.78 -3.51 12.80
C PRO A 53 10.18 -2.92 13.02
N ALA A 54 11.10 -3.76 13.49
CA ALA A 54 12.49 -3.43 13.82
C ALA A 54 12.73 -2.54 15.06
N ALA A 55 11.71 -1.97 15.72
CA ALA A 55 11.85 -1.27 17.02
C ALA A 55 12.95 -0.19 17.07
N ASN A 56 13.22 0.49 15.94
CA ASN A 56 14.33 1.44 15.75
C ASN A 56 14.13 2.82 16.40
N GLY A 57 13.29 2.93 17.45
CA GLY A 57 13.04 4.20 18.13
C GLY A 57 12.37 5.28 17.26
N ARG A 58 11.58 4.89 16.25
CA ARG A 58 10.75 5.83 15.48
C ARG A 58 9.84 6.58 16.44
N THR A 59 9.73 7.89 16.24
CA THR A 59 8.85 8.75 17.05
C THR A 59 7.54 8.98 16.30
N TRP A 60 6.47 9.30 17.03
CA TRP A 60 5.21 9.69 16.42
C TRP A 60 5.36 10.90 15.46
N ILE A 61 6.33 11.80 15.73
CA ILE A 61 6.69 12.93 14.86
C ILE A 61 7.28 12.42 13.55
N SER A 62 8.22 11.46 13.60
CA SER A 62 8.78 10.87 12.38
C SER A 62 7.74 10.09 11.57
N ILE A 63 6.83 9.36 12.23
CA ILE A 63 5.71 8.69 11.53
C ILE A 63 4.83 9.72 10.82
N SER A 64 4.39 10.77 11.53
CA SER A 64 3.54 11.81 10.97
C SER A 64 4.22 12.53 9.80
N SER A 65 5.50 12.90 9.96
CA SER A 65 6.28 13.53 8.90
C SER A 65 6.43 12.62 7.69
N ARG A 66 6.64 11.31 7.90
CA ARG A 66 6.80 10.34 6.81
C ARG A 66 5.52 10.16 6.01
N LEU A 67 4.37 10.04 6.68
CA LEU A 67 3.07 9.95 6.01
C LEU A 67 2.71 11.24 5.27
N SER A 68 3.05 12.41 5.82
CA SER A 68 2.89 13.69 5.10
C SER A 68 3.75 13.74 3.84
N GLN A 69 5.01 13.26 3.90
CA GLN A 69 5.85 13.12 2.71
C GLN A 69 5.19 12.17 1.72
N TYR A 70 4.75 10.97 2.11
CA TYR A 70 4.08 10.05 1.18
C TYR A 70 2.89 10.69 0.45
N ARG A 71 2.11 11.54 1.12
CA ARG A 71 1.04 12.31 0.47
C ARG A 71 1.57 13.33 -0.55
N ILE A 72 2.57 14.12 -0.17
CA ILE A 72 3.18 15.14 -1.03
C ILE A 72 3.77 14.52 -2.29
N ASN A 73 4.37 13.34 -2.15
CA ASN A 73 5.08 12.64 -3.22
C ASN A 73 4.14 11.78 -4.08
N GLY A 74 2.85 11.74 -3.77
CA GLY A 74 1.89 10.84 -4.43
C GLY A 74 2.17 9.35 -4.20
N LYS A 75 2.83 8.97 -3.09
CA LYS A 75 2.96 7.56 -2.67
C LYS A 75 1.65 7.03 -2.05
N ILE A 76 0.87 7.90 -1.40
CA ILE A 76 -0.45 7.56 -0.85
C ILE A 76 -1.44 8.70 -1.14
N PRO A 77 -2.75 8.41 -1.21
CA PRO A 77 -3.81 9.42 -1.28
C PRO A 77 -3.76 10.44 -0.14
N GLN A 78 -4.25 11.66 -0.38
CA GLN A 78 -4.39 12.67 0.68
C GLN A 78 -5.30 12.17 1.81
N ARG A 79 -6.37 11.47 1.42
CA ARG A 79 -7.38 10.90 2.33
C ARG A 79 -7.04 9.52 2.87
N TRP A 80 -5.83 9.01 2.69
CA TRP A 80 -5.46 7.64 3.09
C TRP A 80 -5.91 7.23 4.50
N ARG A 81 -5.84 8.17 5.45
CA ARG A 81 -6.19 7.97 6.87
C ARG A 81 -7.54 8.57 7.28
N SER A 82 -8.32 9.06 6.32
CA SER A 82 -9.62 9.69 6.56
C SER A 82 -10.65 8.60 6.89
N PRO A 83 -11.38 8.72 8.01
CA PRO A 83 -12.49 7.81 8.31
C PRO A 83 -13.74 8.14 7.47
N ASP A 84 -13.81 9.35 6.92
CA ASP A 84 -14.95 9.81 6.16
C ASP A 84 -15.00 9.07 4.81
N ILE A 85 -16.18 8.54 4.48
CA ILE A 85 -16.50 8.05 3.15
C ILE A 85 -17.18 9.19 2.41
N LYS A 86 -16.58 9.67 1.32
CA LYS A 86 -17.17 10.73 0.50
C LYS A 86 -17.67 10.11 -0.80
N ARG A 87 -18.51 10.87 -1.53
CA ARG A 87 -18.83 10.52 -2.90
C ARG A 87 -17.57 10.66 -3.75
N THR A 88 -16.88 9.55 -3.94
CA THR A 88 -15.71 9.41 -4.80
C THR A 88 -16.13 8.99 -6.21
N PRO A 89 -15.25 9.11 -7.22
CA PRO A 89 -15.47 8.53 -8.54
C PRO A 89 -15.81 7.04 -8.48
N ASP A 90 -16.34 6.48 -9.57
CA ASP A 90 -16.53 5.04 -9.69
C ASP A 90 -15.21 4.28 -9.55
N TRP A 91 -15.27 3.04 -9.06
CA TRP A 91 -14.08 2.20 -8.89
C TRP A 91 -13.54 1.76 -10.25
N GLU A 92 -12.25 1.98 -10.47
CA GLU A 92 -11.58 1.50 -11.68
C GLU A 92 -11.17 0.03 -11.53
N ILE A 93 -11.06 -0.68 -12.66
CA ILE A 93 -10.60 -2.08 -12.66
C ILE A 93 -9.21 -2.20 -12.01
N LYS A 94 -8.31 -1.25 -12.30
CA LYS A 94 -6.97 -1.21 -11.71
C LYS A 94 -7.01 -1.13 -10.17
N GLU A 95 -7.97 -0.39 -9.61
CA GLU A 95 -8.15 -0.25 -8.17
C GLU A 95 -8.66 -1.55 -7.56
N ASP A 96 -9.64 -2.19 -8.20
CA ASP A 96 -10.20 -3.48 -7.75
C ASP A 96 -9.14 -4.60 -7.80
N LEU A 97 -8.32 -4.65 -8.86
CA LEU A 97 -7.20 -5.61 -8.98
C LEU A 97 -6.17 -5.43 -7.85
N GLU A 98 -5.76 -4.20 -7.57
CA GLU A 98 -4.84 -3.93 -6.46
C GLU A 98 -5.43 -4.34 -5.10
N ILE A 99 -6.74 -4.19 -4.90
CA ILE A 99 -7.42 -4.67 -3.69
C ILE A 99 -7.38 -6.20 -3.59
N ILE A 100 -7.54 -6.90 -4.72
CA ILE A 100 -7.47 -8.37 -4.78
C ILE A 100 -6.06 -8.84 -4.45
N GLU A 101 -5.03 -8.26 -5.07
CA GLU A 101 -3.63 -8.53 -4.76
C GLU A 101 -3.31 -8.29 -3.28
N TRP A 102 -3.80 -7.18 -2.72
CA TRP A 102 -3.68 -6.91 -1.30
C TRP A 102 -4.29 -8.01 -0.43
N ILE A 103 -5.45 -8.58 -0.81
CA ILE A 103 -6.08 -9.70 -0.11
C ILE A 103 -5.23 -10.98 -0.23
N LEU A 104 -4.78 -11.33 -1.44
CA LEU A 104 -3.97 -12.52 -1.70
C LEU A 104 -2.65 -12.49 -0.94
N HIS A 105 -2.04 -11.31 -0.80
CA HIS A 105 -0.89 -11.08 0.07
C HIS A 105 -1.22 -10.99 1.57
N GLY A 106 -2.34 -11.55 2.04
CA GLY A 106 -2.70 -11.58 3.45
C GLY A 106 -2.86 -10.18 4.07
N LYS A 107 -3.17 -9.18 3.24
CA LYS A 107 -3.29 -7.76 3.60
C LYS A 107 -2.00 -7.09 4.05
N THR A 108 -0.82 -7.62 3.70
CA THR A 108 0.47 -7.05 4.14
C THR A 108 1.18 -6.19 3.09
N LYS A 109 0.73 -6.21 1.83
CA LYS A 109 1.37 -5.50 0.72
C LYS A 109 0.33 -4.83 -0.17
N ILE A 110 0.49 -3.54 -0.47
CA ILE A 110 -0.40 -2.77 -1.35
C ILE A 110 0.37 -1.65 -2.06
N ASP A 111 0.16 -1.46 -3.35
CA ASP A 111 0.55 -0.25 -4.08
C ASP A 111 -0.51 0.85 -3.93
N ALA A 112 -0.34 1.65 -2.90
CA ALA A 112 -1.25 2.77 -2.60
C ALA A 112 -1.32 3.84 -3.71
N ARG A 113 -0.37 3.86 -4.65
CA ARG A 113 -0.34 4.85 -5.75
C ARG A 113 -1.53 4.70 -6.69
N VAL A 114 -2.02 3.47 -6.85
CA VAL A 114 -3.18 3.14 -7.69
C VAL A 114 -4.41 3.97 -7.31
N PHE A 115 -4.54 4.35 -6.03
CA PHE A 115 -5.69 5.05 -5.48
C PHE A 115 -5.52 6.58 -5.35
N VAL A 116 -4.35 7.12 -5.73
CA VAL A 116 -4.02 8.54 -5.53
C VAL A 116 -4.90 9.46 -6.36
N GLU A 117 -5.16 9.09 -7.61
CA GLU A 117 -5.97 9.87 -8.56
C GLU A 117 -7.40 10.08 -8.06
N ALA A 118 -8.07 8.99 -7.65
CA ALA A 118 -9.41 9.05 -7.07
C ALA A 118 -9.40 9.52 -5.60
N ASN A 119 -8.22 9.73 -5.01
CA ASN A 119 -8.01 10.15 -3.64
C ASN A 119 -8.79 9.29 -2.61
N ARG A 120 -8.71 7.96 -2.76
CA ARG A 120 -9.42 7.01 -1.88
C ARG A 120 -8.87 7.06 -0.47
N SER A 121 -9.74 6.82 0.52
CA SER A 121 -9.31 6.52 1.88
C SER A 121 -9.06 5.03 2.09
N GLY A 122 -8.26 4.69 3.10
CA GLY A 122 -8.08 3.31 3.52
C GLY A 122 -9.38 2.65 3.97
N GLU A 123 -10.34 3.42 4.48
CA GLU A 123 -11.67 2.91 4.83
C GLU A 123 -12.51 2.57 3.59
N GLU A 124 -12.47 3.42 2.55
CA GLU A 124 -13.12 3.14 1.26
C GLU A 124 -12.55 1.85 0.64
N ILE A 125 -11.23 1.65 0.70
CA ILE A 125 -10.53 0.44 0.23
C ILE A 125 -10.98 -0.81 1.02
N LYS A 126 -10.97 -0.76 2.35
CA LYS A 126 -11.42 -1.88 3.21
C LYS A 126 -12.89 -2.23 3.01
N ARG A 127 -13.73 -1.23 2.73
CA ARG A 127 -15.14 -1.48 2.42
C ARG A 127 -15.29 -2.12 1.05
N ARG A 128 -14.56 -1.64 0.05
CA ARG A 128 -14.55 -2.22 -1.29
C ARG A 128 -14.02 -3.67 -1.29
N SER A 129 -12.99 -3.96 -0.51
CA SER A 129 -12.47 -5.33 -0.35
C SER A 129 -13.52 -6.29 0.22
N ARG A 130 -14.29 -5.85 1.23
CA ARG A 130 -15.38 -6.64 1.79
C ARG A 130 -16.50 -6.88 0.77
N PHE A 131 -16.83 -5.87 -0.02
CA PHE A 131 -17.82 -5.98 -1.08
C PHE A 131 -17.39 -7.00 -2.15
N LEU A 132 -16.19 -6.86 -2.72
CA LEU A 132 -15.68 -7.77 -3.75
C LEU A 132 -15.72 -9.22 -3.26
N MET A 133 -15.23 -9.48 -2.05
CA MET A 133 -15.15 -10.82 -1.48
C MET A 133 -16.46 -11.33 -0.87
N SER A 134 -17.55 -10.55 -0.91
CA SER A 134 -18.89 -11.01 -0.49
C SER A 134 -19.62 -11.81 -1.58
N HIS A 135 -19.19 -11.68 -2.84
CA HIS A 135 -19.67 -12.50 -3.94
C HIS A 135 -18.96 -13.86 -3.90
N GLU A 136 -19.65 -14.90 -3.42
CA GLU A 136 -19.07 -16.22 -3.18
C GLU A 136 -18.41 -16.83 -4.44
N GLU A 137 -19.08 -16.74 -5.60
CA GLU A 137 -18.53 -17.25 -6.86
C GLU A 137 -17.25 -16.52 -7.27
N PHE A 138 -17.23 -15.18 -7.14
CA PHE A 138 -16.05 -14.39 -7.45
C PHE A 138 -14.91 -14.69 -6.48
N ALA A 139 -15.20 -14.75 -5.18
CA ALA A 139 -14.22 -15.08 -4.15
C ALA A 139 -13.63 -16.48 -4.37
N ALA A 140 -14.44 -17.47 -4.75
CA ALA A 140 -13.98 -18.80 -5.09
C ALA A 140 -13.01 -18.77 -6.29
N ILE A 141 -13.35 -18.05 -7.37
CA ILE A 141 -12.47 -17.90 -8.53
C ILE A 141 -11.12 -17.29 -8.14
N VAL A 142 -11.12 -16.24 -7.31
CA VAL A 142 -9.89 -15.59 -6.84
C VAL A 142 -9.00 -16.56 -6.07
N TYR A 143 -9.55 -17.29 -5.09
CA TYR A 143 -8.76 -18.22 -4.27
C TYR A 143 -8.34 -19.49 -5.03
N ASP A 144 -9.18 -20.04 -5.89
CA ASP A 144 -8.86 -21.22 -6.70
C ASP A 144 -7.75 -20.90 -7.72
N THR A 145 -7.75 -19.68 -8.25
CA THR A 145 -6.69 -19.19 -9.15
C THR A 145 -5.35 -19.08 -8.42
N GLU A 146 -5.33 -18.46 -7.23
CA GLU A 146 -4.13 -18.35 -6.40
C GLU A 146 -3.60 -19.74 -5.98
N GLU A 147 -4.49 -20.65 -5.57
CA GLU A 147 -4.09 -22.01 -5.21
C GLU A 147 -3.52 -22.77 -6.42
N SER A 148 -4.09 -22.60 -7.61
CA SER A 148 -3.56 -23.18 -8.85
C SER A 148 -2.15 -22.67 -9.14
N LEU A 149 -1.93 -21.36 -8.98
CA LEU A 149 -0.61 -20.75 -9.15
C LEU A 149 0.40 -21.29 -8.12
N ARG A 150 -0.01 -21.38 -6.85
CA ARG A 150 0.81 -21.94 -5.76
C ARG A 150 1.23 -23.38 -6.05
N LEU A 151 0.35 -24.20 -6.63
CA LEU A 151 0.64 -25.58 -7.01
C LEU A 151 1.65 -25.66 -8.16
N GLU A 152 1.57 -24.79 -9.17
CA GLU A 152 2.57 -24.74 -10.24
C GLU A 152 3.93 -24.24 -9.74
N LEU A 153 3.95 -23.25 -8.84
CA LEU A 153 5.19 -22.80 -8.19
C LEU A 153 5.85 -23.93 -7.41
N LEU A 154 5.07 -24.70 -6.65
CA LEU A 154 5.56 -25.87 -5.92
C LEU A 154 6.15 -26.92 -6.86
N ARG A 155 5.50 -27.19 -8.01
CA ARG A 155 6.04 -28.12 -9.02
C ARG A 155 7.36 -27.62 -9.58
N HIS A 156 7.47 -26.34 -9.90
CA HIS A 156 8.71 -25.74 -10.37
C HIS A 156 9.85 -25.85 -9.34
N ASP A 157 9.55 -25.62 -8.06
CA ASP A 157 10.54 -25.69 -6.98
C ASP A 157 11.02 -27.12 -6.73
N MET A 158 10.13 -28.11 -6.88
CA MET A 158 10.45 -29.53 -6.74
C MET A 158 11.11 -30.15 -7.98
N ALA A 159 10.98 -29.54 -9.15
CA ALA A 159 11.48 -30.08 -10.41
C ALA A 159 13.02 -30.17 -10.45
N VAL A 160 13.53 -31.28 -10.99
CA VAL A 160 14.97 -31.49 -11.14
C VAL A 160 15.52 -30.56 -12.23
N ALA A 161 16.71 -30.01 -11.99
CA ALA A 161 17.39 -29.14 -12.95
C ALA A 161 17.53 -29.82 -14.33
N GLY A 162 17.21 -29.07 -15.38
CA GLY A 162 17.20 -29.57 -16.75
C GLY A 162 15.86 -29.32 -17.45
N PRO A 163 15.49 -30.16 -18.43
CA PRO A 163 14.26 -29.98 -19.22
C PRO A 163 12.97 -29.97 -18.39
N GLU A 164 12.92 -30.75 -17.31
CA GLU A 164 11.76 -30.82 -16.41
C GLU A 164 11.50 -29.48 -15.72
N LYS A 165 12.54 -28.88 -15.12
CA LYS A 165 12.44 -27.55 -14.50
C LYS A 165 12.09 -26.46 -15.52
N GLN A 166 12.58 -26.55 -16.75
CA GLN A 166 12.20 -25.63 -17.82
C GLN A 166 10.72 -25.75 -18.21
N ALA A 167 10.20 -26.98 -18.29
CA ALA A 167 8.78 -27.22 -18.57
C ALA A 167 7.89 -26.73 -17.42
N ALA A 168 8.28 -27.00 -16.17
CA ALA A 168 7.56 -26.50 -15.00
C ALA A 168 7.57 -24.97 -14.92
N TYR A 169 8.70 -24.31 -15.27
CA TYR A 169 8.77 -22.86 -15.35
C TYR A 169 7.85 -22.30 -16.44
N ALA A 170 7.79 -22.93 -17.61
CA ALA A 170 6.85 -22.52 -18.67
C ALA A 170 5.38 -22.67 -18.26
N ALA A 171 5.05 -23.75 -17.53
CA ALA A 171 3.71 -23.95 -16.98
C ALA A 171 3.36 -22.89 -15.92
N LEU A 172 4.32 -22.52 -15.06
CA LEU A 172 4.17 -21.45 -14.07
C LEU A 172 3.86 -20.11 -14.76
N LEU A 173 4.66 -19.69 -15.74
CA LEU A 173 4.41 -18.45 -16.48
C LEU A 173 3.02 -18.44 -17.15
N HIS A 174 2.62 -19.58 -17.74
CA HIS A 174 1.28 -19.70 -18.33
C HIS A 174 0.17 -19.62 -17.27
N ALA A 175 0.41 -20.17 -16.06
CA ALA A 175 -0.54 -20.08 -14.96
C ALA A 175 -0.67 -18.64 -14.42
N GLU A 176 0.43 -17.90 -14.33
CA GLU A 176 0.44 -16.47 -13.98
C GLU A 176 -0.40 -15.65 -14.97
N ASP A 177 -0.07 -15.73 -16.27
CA ASP A 177 -0.79 -15.01 -17.33
C ASP A 177 -2.28 -15.37 -17.36
N ASN A 178 -2.60 -16.66 -17.21
CA ASN A 178 -3.98 -17.12 -17.24
C ASN A 178 -4.75 -16.72 -15.98
N GLY A 179 -4.09 -16.70 -14.81
CA GLY A 179 -4.68 -16.34 -13.54
C GLY A 179 -5.14 -14.88 -13.52
N GLU A 180 -4.28 -13.97 -13.93
CA GLU A 180 -4.63 -12.54 -14.07
C GLU A 180 -5.85 -12.36 -14.99
N ARG A 181 -5.86 -13.04 -16.14
CA ARG A 181 -6.98 -12.99 -17.08
C ARG A 181 -8.28 -13.53 -16.49
N ILE A 182 -8.24 -14.66 -15.79
CA ILE A 182 -9.42 -15.28 -15.18
C ILE A 182 -10.04 -14.34 -14.13
N ILE A 183 -9.21 -13.76 -13.26
CA ILE A 183 -9.67 -12.81 -12.24
C ILE A 183 -10.27 -11.57 -12.90
N LEU A 184 -9.61 -11.02 -13.94
CA LEU A 184 -10.10 -9.87 -14.68
C LEU A 184 -11.48 -10.12 -15.33
N GLU A 185 -11.64 -11.26 -16.01
CA GLU A 185 -12.91 -11.63 -16.63
C GLU A 185 -14.01 -11.84 -15.59
N ALA A 186 -13.70 -12.47 -14.46
CA ALA A 186 -14.65 -12.67 -13.37
C ALA A 186 -15.08 -11.33 -12.74
N LEU A 187 -14.13 -10.40 -12.57
CA LEU A 187 -14.38 -9.06 -12.07
C LEU A 187 -15.29 -8.27 -13.03
N GLN A 188 -15.04 -8.34 -14.34
CA GLN A 188 -15.88 -7.70 -15.35
C GLN A 188 -17.31 -8.23 -15.31
N ARG A 189 -17.51 -9.56 -15.25
CA ARG A 189 -18.85 -10.16 -15.11
C ARG A 189 -19.57 -9.71 -13.85
N THR A 190 -18.83 -9.60 -12.73
CA THR A 190 -19.38 -9.14 -11.45
C THR A 190 -19.84 -7.67 -11.54
N ARG A 191 -19.11 -6.83 -12.30
CA ARG A 191 -19.48 -5.43 -12.54
C ARG A 191 -20.70 -5.29 -13.46
N ASP A 192 -20.79 -6.11 -14.49
CA ASP A 192 -21.87 -6.05 -15.49
C ASP A 192 -23.17 -6.69 -14.99
N GLY A 193 -23.11 -7.54 -13.96
CA GLY A 193 -24.20 -8.38 -13.46
C GLY A 193 -25.30 -7.73 -12.61
N SER A 194 -25.50 -6.40 -12.62
CA SER A 194 -26.63 -5.70 -11.94
C SER A 194 -26.66 -5.69 -10.39
N VAL A 195 -25.51 -5.76 -9.71
CA VAL A 195 -25.40 -5.47 -8.25
C VAL A 195 -24.46 -4.28 -7.98
N TYR A 196 -24.39 -3.35 -8.93
CA TYR A 196 -23.69 -2.08 -8.75
C TYR A 196 -24.73 -0.97 -8.55
N GLU A 197 -25.53 -1.07 -7.49
CA GLU A 197 -26.31 0.08 -7.02
C GLU A 197 -25.51 0.79 -5.92
N PRO A 198 -25.05 2.04 -6.15
CA PRO A 198 -24.53 2.92 -5.10
C PRO A 198 -25.52 3.18 -3.95
N SER A 199 -26.78 2.74 -4.09
CA SER A 199 -27.89 2.86 -3.13
C SER A 199 -27.79 1.92 -1.93
N ASP A 200 -27.29 0.69 -2.13
CA ASP A 200 -27.18 -0.33 -1.06
C ASP A 200 -26.07 0.00 -0.02
N TRP A 201 -25.48 1.19 -0.15
CA TRP A 201 -24.33 1.66 0.61
C TRP A 201 -24.70 2.53 1.81
N GLN A 202 -26.00 2.74 2.09
CA GLN A 202 -26.46 3.38 3.32
C GLN A 202 -26.60 2.33 4.43
N GLU A 203 -25.78 2.45 5.49
CA GLU A 203 -26.16 1.84 6.76
C GLU A 203 -27.52 2.42 7.20
N PRO A 204 -28.41 1.62 7.81
CA PRO A 204 -29.65 2.15 8.34
C PRO A 204 -29.32 3.25 9.34
N THR A 205 -29.78 4.46 9.04
CA THR A 205 -29.75 5.58 9.98
C THR A 205 -30.63 5.18 11.16
N THR A 206 -30.03 4.73 12.24
CA THR A 206 -30.72 4.62 13.53
C THR A 206 -31.02 6.03 14.01
N TYR A 207 -32.32 6.37 13.98
CA TYR A 207 -32.91 7.56 14.58
C TYR A 207 -32.75 7.55 16.11
#